data_AF-A0A7R9VSW6-F1
#
_entry.id   AF-A0A7R9VSW6-F1
#
_cell.length_a   1.000
_cell.length_b   1.000
_cell.length_c   1.000
_cell.angle_alpha   90.00
_cell.angle_beta   90.00
_cell.angle_gamma   90.00
#
_symmetry.space_group_name_H-M   'P 1'
#
loop_
_entity.id
_entity.type
_entity.pdbx_description
1 polymer ?
#
loop_
_entity_poly.entity_id
_entity_poly.type
_entity_poly.pdbx_seq_one_letter_code
_entity_poly.pdbx_strand_id
1 'polypeptide(L)'
;LNLFVAIALLRKPSRCGKQRPVRDTNACFTSDYSSLILLHTLPTVNLKELESSAREYPFQDDESVEGPKLLDHKIQRIEERIKLLESTAEVEMIPQKEDVYRLFEVTQWCSGASIFSIVIFFLQVIILILCFIDLAADGTPSNWFRVPAGVSLTVHMAQFLALVITVGTNADFITSLAELVDGYDPSVRDFVSVHATKTKWALSNGSRFVQGALGIVVSFILVVQSDAVIDLFFNFAALAFISELDNIGFWLVSGGYIFRGLRKDTELVTEVEIPH
;
A
#
# COMPACT_ATOMS: atom_id res chain seq x y z
N LEU A 1 7.11 -14.23 -19.87
CA LEU A 1 8.47 -13.68 -19.59
C LEU A 1 8.92 -13.96 -18.15
N ASN A 2 8.06 -13.80 -17.15
CA ASN A 2 8.44 -13.84 -15.72
C ASN A 2 8.98 -15.19 -15.20
N LEU A 3 8.67 -16.32 -15.84
CA LEU A 3 9.16 -17.65 -15.40
C LEU A 3 10.67 -17.87 -15.64
N PHE A 4 11.28 -17.16 -16.60
CA PHE A 4 12.72 -17.30 -16.89
C PHE A 4 13.61 -16.51 -15.92
N VAL A 5 13.07 -15.46 -15.28
CA VAL A 5 13.82 -14.65 -14.28
C VAL A 5 13.94 -15.41 -12.96
N ALA A 6 12.91 -16.14 -12.55
CA ALA A 6 12.93 -16.96 -11.32
C ALA A 6 14.02 -18.05 -11.36
N ILE A 7 14.26 -18.66 -12.52
CA ILE A 7 15.29 -19.71 -12.69
C ILE A 7 16.72 -19.12 -12.69
N ALA A 8 16.89 -17.86 -13.06
CA ALA A 8 18.21 -17.20 -13.05
C ALA A 8 18.74 -16.93 -11.63
N LEU A 9 17.86 -16.71 -10.65
CA LEU A 9 18.24 -16.33 -9.29
C LEU A 9 18.60 -17.52 -8.37
N LEU A 10 18.32 -18.76 -8.77
CA LEU A 10 18.64 -19.96 -7.98
C LEU A 10 20.04 -20.55 -8.26
N ARG A 11 20.87 -19.90 -9.07
CA ARG A 11 22.20 -20.41 -9.45
C ARG A 11 23.30 -20.03 -8.46
N LYS A 12 23.37 -20.77 -7.35
CA LYS A 12 24.43 -20.71 -6.33
C LYS A 12 25.85 -20.78 -6.95
N PRO A 13 26.78 -19.85 -6.65
CA PRO A 13 28.19 -19.99 -7.00
C PRO A 13 28.92 -20.92 -6.01
N SER A 14 29.66 -21.89 -6.55
CA SER A 14 30.49 -22.84 -5.81
C SER A 14 31.80 -22.21 -5.30
N ARG A 15 32.39 -22.80 -4.25
CA ARG A 15 33.54 -22.27 -3.48
C ARG A 15 34.87 -22.20 -4.25
N CYS A 16 35.78 -21.38 -3.66
CA CYS A 16 37.27 -21.34 -3.72
C CYS A 16 37.89 -20.15 -4.48
N GLY A 17 38.89 -19.43 -3.92
CA GLY A 17 39.50 -19.55 -2.59
C GLY A 17 40.72 -18.61 -2.36
N LYS A 18 41.57 -18.95 -1.38
CA LYS A 18 42.88 -18.34 -1.02
C LYS A 18 42.93 -16.94 -0.35
N GLN A 19 42.88 -16.98 0.98
CA GLN A 19 43.89 -16.46 1.94
C GLN A 19 44.73 -15.20 1.60
N ARG A 20 44.74 -14.24 2.54
CA ARG A 20 45.94 -13.88 3.35
C ARG A 20 45.53 -13.27 4.71
N PRO A 21 46.41 -13.25 5.73
CA PRO A 21 46.02 -13.02 7.12
C PRO A 21 46.29 -11.60 7.63
N VAL A 22 45.46 -11.15 8.58
CA VAL A 22 45.75 -9.99 9.45
C VAL A 22 45.38 -10.34 10.89
N ARG A 23 46.42 -10.43 11.73
CA ARG A 23 46.41 -10.31 13.21
C ARG A 23 45.85 -8.95 13.64
N ASP A 24 45.36 -8.64 14.83
CA ASP A 24 44.98 -9.34 16.09
C ASP A 24 44.23 -8.24 16.90
N THR A 25 43.33 -8.47 17.88
CA THR A 25 42.76 -9.66 18.54
C THR A 25 41.43 -9.23 19.19
N ASN A 26 40.43 -10.13 19.26
CA ASN A 26 39.42 -10.25 20.35
C ASN A 26 38.33 -11.27 19.97
N ALA A 27 38.48 -12.50 20.46
CA ALA A 27 37.35 -13.43 20.66
C ALA A 27 36.70 -13.11 22.03
N CYS A 28 35.52 -13.60 22.42
CA CYS A 28 34.77 -14.76 21.95
C CYS A 28 33.31 -14.67 22.45
N PHE A 29 32.30 -14.84 21.58
CA PHE A 29 31.10 -15.67 21.80
C PHE A 29 30.12 -15.54 20.61
N THR A 30 30.15 -16.49 19.68
CA THR A 30 29.07 -16.73 18.71
C THR A 30 28.93 -18.24 18.53
N SER A 31 27.98 -18.83 19.27
CA SER A 31 27.52 -20.21 19.07
C SER A 31 26.19 -20.17 18.31
N ASP A 32 25.92 -21.20 17.52
CA ASP A 32 24.80 -21.34 16.58
C ASP A 32 23.45 -20.72 17.00
N TYR A 33 22.93 -19.82 16.15
CA TYR A 33 21.53 -19.33 16.21
C TYR A 33 20.73 -19.60 14.92
N SER A 34 21.30 -20.22 13.90
CA SER A 34 20.63 -20.44 12.60
C SER A 34 19.46 -21.42 12.64
N SER A 35 19.26 -22.15 13.74
CA SER A 35 18.07 -23.00 13.99
C SER A 35 16.99 -22.30 14.82
N LEU A 36 17.22 -21.07 15.31
CA LEU A 36 16.34 -20.37 16.25
C LEU A 36 15.58 -19.19 15.60
N ILE A 37 15.99 -18.78 14.40
CA ILE A 37 15.36 -17.67 13.66
C ILE A 37 13.99 -18.06 13.08
N LEU A 38 13.72 -19.35 12.87
CA LEU A 38 12.43 -19.87 12.38
C LEU A 38 11.30 -19.84 13.43
N LEU A 39 11.59 -19.38 14.65
CA LEU A 39 10.63 -19.14 15.73
C LEU A 39 10.32 -17.64 15.94
N HIS A 40 11.02 -16.74 15.25
CA HIS A 40 10.88 -15.29 15.42
C HIS A 40 10.06 -14.60 14.31
N THR A 41 9.54 -15.37 13.36
CA THR A 41 8.64 -14.90 12.27
C THR A 41 7.18 -15.30 12.51
N LEU A 42 6.83 -15.75 13.71
CA LEU A 42 5.43 -15.71 14.15
C LEU A 42 5.14 -14.25 14.53
N PRO A 43 3.97 -13.68 14.14
CA PRO A 43 3.58 -12.35 14.62
C PRO A 43 3.61 -12.34 16.15
N THR A 44 3.89 -11.19 16.75
CA THR A 44 3.97 -11.07 18.22
C THR A 44 2.58 -11.16 18.84
N VAL A 45 2.04 -12.37 18.89
CA VAL A 45 0.79 -12.70 19.57
C VAL A 45 0.89 -12.18 20.98
N ASN A 46 -0.06 -11.33 21.37
CA ASN A 46 -0.04 -10.64 22.63
C ASN A 46 -0.13 -11.66 23.78
N LEU A 47 1.01 -11.98 24.40
CA LEU A 47 1.10 -13.02 25.43
C LEU A 47 0.13 -12.78 26.60
N LYS A 48 -0.26 -11.52 26.86
CA LYS A 48 -1.26 -11.19 27.89
C LYS A 48 -2.68 -11.60 27.50
N GLU A 49 -2.99 -11.53 26.21
CA GLU A 49 -4.29 -11.89 25.63
C GLU A 49 -4.43 -13.42 25.53
N LEU A 50 -3.31 -14.09 25.20
CA LEU A 50 -3.21 -15.54 25.28
C LEU A 50 -3.24 -16.04 26.74
N GLU A 51 -2.63 -15.32 27.68
CA GLU A 51 -2.79 -15.58 29.13
C GLU A 51 -4.21 -15.33 29.63
N SER A 52 -4.92 -14.27 29.20
CA SER A 52 -6.30 -14.03 29.63
C SER A 52 -7.24 -15.10 29.07
N SER A 53 -7.11 -15.45 27.79
CA SER A 53 -7.87 -16.54 27.16
C SER A 53 -7.55 -17.90 27.79
N ALA A 54 -6.31 -18.13 28.24
CA ALA A 54 -5.94 -19.33 28.98
C ALA A 54 -6.48 -19.36 30.42
N ARG A 55 -6.73 -18.21 31.07
CA ARG A 55 -7.32 -18.13 32.42
C ARG A 55 -8.85 -18.25 32.44
N GLU A 56 -9.52 -17.89 31.35
CA GLU A 56 -10.99 -17.86 31.29
C GLU A 56 -11.64 -19.25 31.14
N TYR A 57 -10.84 -20.26 30.77
CA TYR A 57 -11.25 -21.67 30.79
C TYR A 57 -10.61 -22.39 31.98
N PRO A 58 -11.28 -22.45 33.16
CA PRO A 58 -10.78 -23.24 34.28
C PRO A 58 -10.63 -24.69 33.85
N PHE A 59 -9.42 -25.23 34.02
CA PHE A 59 -9.10 -26.61 33.68
C PHE A 59 -9.85 -27.53 34.65
N GLN A 60 -10.98 -28.06 34.22
CA GLN A 60 -11.85 -28.89 35.05
C GLN A 60 -11.29 -30.31 35.05
N ASP A 61 -10.55 -30.66 36.11
CA ASP A 61 -9.89 -31.95 36.27
C ASP A 61 -10.91 -33.09 36.50
N ASP A 62 -11.40 -33.68 35.40
CA ASP A 62 -12.14 -34.95 35.43
C ASP A 62 -11.16 -36.10 35.76
N GLU A 63 -10.99 -36.35 37.05
CA GLU A 63 -9.96 -37.22 37.66
C GLU A 63 -10.15 -38.74 37.41
N SER A 64 -10.99 -39.14 36.43
CA SER A 64 -11.45 -40.53 36.24
C SER A 64 -11.09 -41.18 34.90
N VAL A 65 -10.30 -40.53 34.04
CA VAL A 65 -9.93 -41.05 32.70
C VAL A 65 -8.57 -41.75 32.71
N GLU A 66 -8.54 -43.03 32.31
CA GLU A 66 -7.33 -43.85 32.24
C GLU A 66 -6.21 -43.22 31.37
N GLY A 67 -5.00 -43.20 31.92
CA GLY A 67 -3.88 -42.35 31.49
C GLY A 67 -3.50 -42.30 30.00
N PRO A 68 -3.57 -43.37 29.19
CA PRO A 68 -3.18 -43.31 27.77
C PRO A 68 -4.10 -42.41 26.94
N LYS A 69 -5.43 -42.57 27.10
CA LYS A 69 -6.43 -41.91 26.25
C LYS A 69 -6.55 -40.40 26.55
N LEU A 70 -6.18 -40.00 27.76
CA LEU A 70 -6.21 -38.60 28.17
C LEU A 70 -5.14 -37.77 27.44
N LEU A 71 -3.99 -38.37 27.09
CA LEU A 71 -2.91 -37.67 26.40
C LEU A 71 -3.28 -37.37 24.94
N ASP A 72 -3.77 -38.36 24.21
CA ASP A 72 -4.17 -38.23 22.79
C ASP A 72 -5.24 -37.12 22.61
N HIS A 73 -6.24 -37.09 23.49
CA HIS A 73 -7.29 -36.07 23.47
C HIS A 73 -6.78 -34.66 23.84
N LYS A 74 -5.76 -34.53 24.72
CA LYS A 74 -5.10 -33.24 24.97
C LYS A 74 -4.30 -32.77 23.75
N ILE A 75 -3.60 -33.67 23.07
CA ILE A 75 -2.86 -33.37 21.83
C ILE A 75 -3.85 -32.91 20.75
N GLN A 76 -4.94 -33.65 20.52
CA GLN A 76 -5.95 -33.27 19.52
C GLN A 76 -6.54 -31.87 19.77
N ARG A 77 -6.88 -31.51 21.02
CA ARG A 77 -7.36 -30.14 21.34
C ARG A 77 -6.30 -29.06 21.10
N ILE A 78 -5.02 -29.37 21.28
CA ILE A 78 -3.93 -28.44 20.99
C ILE A 78 -3.79 -28.28 19.47
N GLU A 79 -3.84 -29.36 18.69
CA GLU A 79 -3.81 -29.31 17.22
C GLU A 79 -5.03 -28.57 16.64
N GLU A 80 -6.22 -28.76 17.18
CA GLU A 80 -7.43 -28.01 16.78
C GLU A 80 -7.29 -26.51 17.09
N ARG A 81 -6.70 -26.14 18.24
CA ARG A 81 -6.41 -24.75 18.59
C ARG A 81 -5.31 -24.14 17.72
N ILE A 82 -4.27 -24.90 17.38
CA ILE A 82 -3.22 -24.46 16.45
C ILE A 82 -3.83 -24.21 15.08
N LYS A 83 -4.63 -25.15 14.54
CA LYS A 83 -5.33 -24.96 13.26
C LYS A 83 -6.31 -23.79 13.27
N LEU A 84 -7.02 -23.57 14.38
CA LEU A 84 -7.92 -22.42 14.50
C LEU A 84 -7.13 -21.11 14.50
N LEU A 85 -6.02 -21.05 15.25
CA LEU A 85 -5.09 -19.91 15.27
C LEU A 85 -4.40 -19.70 13.92
N GLU A 86 -4.01 -20.76 13.20
CA GLU A 86 -3.49 -20.68 11.82
C GLU A 86 -4.57 -20.15 10.87
N SER A 87 -5.80 -20.66 10.92
CA SER A 87 -6.92 -20.15 10.10
C SER A 87 -7.37 -18.73 10.46
N THR A 88 -7.08 -18.27 11.68
CA THR A 88 -7.30 -16.88 12.12
C THR A 88 -6.08 -16.01 11.83
N ALA A 89 -4.87 -16.59 11.71
CA ALA A 89 -3.63 -15.90 11.32
C ALA A 89 -3.44 -15.83 9.80
N GLU A 90 -4.20 -16.61 9.02
CA GLU A 90 -4.54 -16.32 7.62
C GLU A 90 -5.49 -15.10 7.51
N VAL A 91 -5.33 -14.09 8.37
CA VAL A 91 -5.75 -12.72 8.03
C VAL A 91 -5.05 -12.39 6.72
N GLU A 92 -5.83 -12.14 5.68
CA GLU A 92 -5.29 -11.73 4.39
C GLU A 92 -4.56 -10.40 4.59
N MET A 93 -3.23 -10.44 4.70
CA MET A 93 -2.41 -9.24 4.81
C MET A 93 -2.39 -8.56 3.45
N ILE A 94 -3.42 -7.73 3.23
CA ILE A 94 -3.56 -6.90 2.04
C ILE A 94 -2.35 -5.95 2.04
N PRO A 95 -1.46 -6.02 1.02
CA PRO A 95 -0.31 -5.13 0.96
C PRO A 95 -0.79 -3.69 0.94
N GLN A 96 -0.47 -2.93 1.98
CA GLN A 96 -0.94 -1.55 2.08
C GLN A 96 -0.37 -0.74 0.91
N LYS A 97 -1.22 0.02 0.20
CA LYS A 97 -0.77 0.82 -0.95
C LYS A 97 0.26 1.85 -0.48
N GLU A 98 1.53 1.61 -0.83
CA GLU A 98 2.64 2.51 -0.57
C GLU A 98 2.48 3.80 -1.37
N ASP A 99 1.96 4.85 -0.73
CA ASP A 99 1.79 6.16 -1.37
C ASP A 99 2.21 7.31 -0.45
N VAL A 100 2.34 8.49 -1.06
CA VAL A 100 2.72 9.75 -0.40
C VAL A 100 1.66 10.21 0.62
N TYR A 101 0.42 9.77 0.47
CA TYR A 101 -0.69 10.10 1.35
C TYR A 101 -0.62 9.30 2.67
N ARG A 102 -0.20 8.03 2.65
CA ARG A 102 0.15 7.28 3.87
C ARG A 102 1.40 7.85 4.55
N LEU A 103 2.41 8.25 3.77
CA LEU A 103 3.58 8.95 4.32
C LEU A 103 3.19 10.26 5.01
N PHE A 104 2.25 11.03 4.46
CA PHE A 104 1.68 12.19 5.13
C PHE A 104 0.94 11.80 6.42
N GLU A 105 0.17 10.71 6.42
CA GLU A 105 -0.62 10.26 7.57
C GLU A 105 0.26 9.86 8.78
N VAL A 106 1.29 9.05 8.59
CA VAL A 106 2.06 8.45 9.70
C VAL A 106 3.10 9.40 10.32
N THR A 107 3.57 10.41 9.58
CA THR A 107 4.73 11.24 9.98
C THR A 107 4.37 12.38 10.95
N GLN A 108 5.34 13.11 11.47
CA GLN A 108 5.07 14.30 12.31
C GLN A 108 4.59 15.49 11.47
N TRP A 109 3.66 16.30 12.01
CA TRP A 109 3.30 17.60 11.42
C TRP A 109 4.56 18.44 11.16
N CYS A 110 4.66 19.02 9.96
CA CYS A 110 5.82 19.80 9.50
C CYS A 110 7.17 19.03 9.48
N SER A 111 7.16 17.70 9.56
CA SER A 111 8.32 16.88 9.19
C SER A 111 8.67 17.06 7.71
N GLY A 112 9.91 16.74 7.33
CA GLY A 112 10.33 16.79 5.94
C GLY A 112 9.49 15.88 5.03
N ALA A 113 9.05 14.72 5.53
CA ALA A 113 8.17 13.80 4.81
C ALA A 113 6.75 14.35 4.66
N SER A 114 6.17 14.96 5.70
CA SER A 114 4.89 15.66 5.59
C SER A 114 4.96 16.83 4.60
N ILE A 115 6.03 17.63 4.62
CA ILE A 115 6.23 18.76 3.68
C ILE A 115 6.39 18.23 2.25
N PHE A 116 7.21 17.19 2.04
CA PHE A 116 7.36 16.54 0.73
C PHE A 116 5.99 16.08 0.20
N SER A 117 5.18 15.48 1.06
CA SER A 117 3.87 14.96 0.68
C SER A 117 2.89 16.05 0.26
N ILE A 118 2.87 17.15 1.01
CA ILE A 118 2.10 18.36 0.67
C ILE A 118 2.56 18.96 -0.67
N VAL A 119 3.87 18.97 -0.94
CA VAL A 119 4.43 19.49 -2.20
C VAL A 119 4.04 18.63 -3.40
N ILE A 120 4.06 17.30 -3.27
CA ILE A 120 3.62 16.37 -4.32
C ILE A 120 2.12 16.54 -4.62
N PHE A 121 1.27 16.60 -3.58
CA PHE A 121 -0.16 16.87 -3.73
C PHE A 121 -0.42 18.18 -4.48
N PHE A 122 0.21 19.29 -4.06
CA PHE A 122 0.04 20.56 -4.76
C PHE A 122 0.60 20.53 -6.19
N LEU A 123 1.69 19.79 -6.45
CA LEU A 123 2.21 19.61 -7.80
C LEU A 123 1.21 18.89 -8.70
N GLN A 124 0.65 17.75 -8.26
CA GLN A 124 -0.37 17.00 -9.01
C GLN A 124 -1.62 17.84 -9.24
N VAL A 125 -2.13 18.54 -8.22
CA VAL A 125 -3.29 19.44 -8.34
C VAL A 125 -3.02 20.61 -9.29
N ILE A 126 -1.83 21.23 -9.25
CA ILE A 126 -1.45 22.30 -10.18
C ILE A 126 -1.39 21.78 -11.62
N ILE A 127 -0.79 20.60 -11.85
CA ILE A 127 -0.73 20.01 -13.19
C ILE A 127 -2.15 19.71 -13.72
N LEU A 128 -3.03 19.11 -12.90
CA LEU A 128 -4.42 18.84 -13.29
C LEU A 128 -5.21 20.13 -13.57
N ILE A 129 -5.00 21.20 -12.78
CA ILE A 129 -5.62 22.52 -13.03
C ILE A 129 -5.07 23.16 -14.31
N LEU A 130 -3.77 23.03 -14.60
CA LEU A 130 -3.19 23.52 -15.86
C LEU A 130 -3.75 22.76 -17.06
N CYS A 131 -3.86 21.43 -17.00
CA CYS A 131 -4.54 20.63 -18.02
C CYS A 131 -6.00 21.07 -18.19
N PHE A 132 -6.74 21.29 -17.10
CA PHE A 132 -8.12 21.79 -17.15
C PHE A 132 -8.22 23.16 -17.86
N ILE A 133 -7.31 24.09 -17.54
CA ILE A 133 -7.28 25.44 -18.14
C ILE A 133 -6.94 25.37 -19.63
N ASP A 134 -5.98 24.54 -20.02
CA ASP A 134 -5.57 24.33 -21.41
C ASP A 134 -6.75 23.82 -22.27
N LEU A 135 -7.45 22.79 -21.78
CA LEU A 135 -8.64 22.22 -22.42
C LEU A 135 -9.83 23.19 -22.47
N ALA A 136 -9.94 24.10 -21.50
CA ALA A 136 -10.94 25.15 -21.49
C ALA A 136 -10.55 26.35 -22.37
N ALA A 137 -9.27 26.57 -22.64
CA ALA A 137 -8.78 27.66 -23.50
C ALA A 137 -8.97 27.36 -24.99
N ASP A 138 -8.99 26.07 -25.36
CA ASP A 138 -9.17 25.57 -26.73
C ASP A 138 -10.60 25.74 -27.29
N GLY A 139 -11.53 26.22 -26.46
CA GLY A 139 -12.92 26.48 -26.82
C GLY A 139 -13.15 27.77 -27.62
N THR A 140 -14.23 27.80 -28.41
CA THR A 140 -14.73 29.05 -28.99
C THR A 140 -15.78 29.69 -28.07
N PRO A 141 -16.07 31.01 -28.19
CA PRO A 141 -17.08 31.66 -27.35
C PRO A 141 -18.50 31.07 -27.43
N SER A 142 -18.80 30.30 -28.49
CA SER A 142 -20.06 29.57 -28.66
C SER A 142 -19.98 28.07 -28.32
N ASN A 143 -18.77 27.52 -28.14
CA ASN A 143 -18.53 26.12 -27.81
C ASN A 143 -17.27 26.01 -26.94
N TRP A 144 -17.42 26.36 -25.66
CA TRP A 144 -16.29 26.46 -24.71
C TRP A 144 -15.57 25.13 -24.47
N PHE A 145 -16.29 24.00 -24.57
CA PHE A 145 -15.69 22.67 -24.48
C PHE A 145 -15.37 22.07 -25.84
N ARG A 146 -15.40 22.83 -26.94
CA ARG A 146 -15.07 22.37 -28.31
C ARG A 146 -15.73 21.03 -28.67
N VAL A 147 -16.96 20.78 -28.19
CA VAL A 147 -17.66 19.50 -28.41
C VAL A 147 -17.86 19.31 -29.91
N PRO A 148 -17.33 18.24 -30.53
CA PRO A 148 -17.30 18.13 -31.97
C PRO A 148 -18.64 17.68 -32.54
N ALA A 149 -19.21 18.51 -33.42
CA ALA A 149 -20.48 18.21 -34.07
C ALA A 149 -20.28 17.22 -35.22
N GLY A 150 -20.97 16.07 -35.18
CA GLY A 150 -21.00 15.10 -36.27
C GLY A 150 -19.93 13.99 -36.22
N VAL A 151 -19.35 13.71 -35.06
CA VAL A 151 -18.44 12.56 -34.91
C VAL A 151 -19.15 11.22 -35.17
N SER A 152 -18.41 10.24 -35.66
CA SER A 152 -18.97 8.93 -36.04
C SER A 152 -19.56 8.17 -34.85
N LEU A 153 -20.50 7.25 -35.10
CA LEU A 153 -21.05 6.38 -34.06
C LEU A 153 -19.96 5.57 -33.33
N THR A 154 -18.90 5.17 -34.04
CA THR A 154 -17.74 4.47 -33.47
C THR A 154 -17.02 5.32 -32.43
N VAL A 155 -16.85 6.63 -32.68
CA VAL A 155 -16.22 7.56 -31.73
C VAL A 155 -17.10 7.74 -30.49
N HIS A 156 -18.41 7.95 -30.65
CA HIS A 156 -19.33 8.04 -29.51
C HIS A 156 -19.32 6.79 -28.61
N MET A 157 -19.28 5.59 -29.21
CA MET A 157 -19.19 4.33 -28.46
C MET A 157 -17.86 4.20 -27.72
N ALA A 158 -16.75 4.60 -28.35
CA ALA A 158 -15.43 4.62 -27.71
C ALA A 158 -15.38 5.63 -26.55
N GLN A 159 -15.93 6.84 -26.73
CA GLN A 159 -16.05 7.87 -25.70
C GLN A 159 -16.87 7.37 -24.49
N PHE A 160 -18.04 6.76 -24.72
CA PHE A 160 -18.86 6.22 -23.63
C PHE A 160 -18.13 5.14 -22.83
N LEU A 161 -17.50 4.17 -23.52
CA LEU A 161 -16.74 3.11 -22.86
C LEU A 161 -15.52 3.67 -22.10
N ALA A 162 -14.85 4.66 -22.67
CA ALA A 162 -13.73 5.36 -22.06
C ALA A 162 -14.12 6.07 -20.75
N LEU A 163 -15.30 6.70 -20.67
CA LEU A 163 -15.80 7.29 -19.42
C LEU A 163 -16.02 6.23 -18.33
N VAL A 164 -16.62 5.09 -18.67
CA VAL A 164 -16.86 3.99 -17.71
C VAL A 164 -15.52 3.44 -17.19
N ILE A 165 -14.55 3.20 -18.08
CA ILE A 165 -13.21 2.74 -17.70
C ILE A 165 -12.54 3.79 -16.80
N THR A 166 -12.52 5.05 -17.20
CA THR A 166 -11.89 6.16 -16.46
C THR A 166 -12.32 6.21 -15.00
N VAL A 167 -13.63 6.14 -14.73
CA VAL A 167 -14.16 6.20 -13.36
C VAL A 167 -13.77 4.95 -12.56
N GLY A 168 -13.77 3.77 -13.19
CA GLY A 168 -13.40 2.51 -12.54
C GLY A 168 -11.90 2.32 -12.32
N THR A 169 -11.05 2.94 -13.15
CA THR A 169 -9.57 2.82 -13.05
C THR A 169 -8.91 3.96 -12.29
N ASN A 170 -9.64 4.98 -11.85
CA ASN A 170 -9.06 6.07 -11.05
C ASN A 170 -8.81 5.59 -9.61
N ALA A 171 -7.61 5.06 -9.38
CA ALA A 171 -7.23 4.44 -8.11
C ALA A 171 -7.42 5.39 -6.92
N ASP A 172 -7.05 6.67 -7.05
CA ASP A 172 -7.15 7.63 -5.93
C ASP A 172 -8.59 7.90 -5.53
N PHE A 173 -9.51 8.02 -6.50
CA PHE A 173 -10.94 8.19 -6.23
C PHE A 173 -11.56 6.92 -5.60
N ILE A 174 -11.24 5.74 -6.11
CA ILE A 174 -11.78 4.47 -5.59
C ILE A 174 -11.23 4.16 -4.20
N THR A 175 -9.91 4.30 -4.00
CA THR A 175 -9.26 4.09 -2.69
C THR A 175 -9.76 5.08 -1.65
N SER A 176 -9.89 6.37 -2.00
CA SER A 176 -10.41 7.37 -1.05
C SER A 176 -11.87 7.13 -0.67
N LEU A 177 -12.71 6.67 -1.60
CA LEU A 177 -14.09 6.30 -1.32
C LEU A 177 -14.18 5.03 -0.44
N ALA A 178 -13.33 4.03 -0.69
CA ALA A 178 -13.25 2.83 0.15
C ALA A 178 -12.82 3.18 1.58
N GLU A 179 -11.70 3.91 1.74
CA GLU A 179 -11.25 4.39 3.04
C GLU A 179 -12.31 5.26 3.75
N LEU A 180 -13.09 6.06 3.01
CA LEU A 180 -14.17 6.88 3.60
C LEU A 180 -15.33 6.01 4.13
N VAL A 181 -15.61 4.87 3.49
CA VAL A 181 -16.64 3.90 3.92
C VAL A 181 -16.16 3.09 5.13
N ASP A 182 -14.91 2.62 5.11
CA ASP A 182 -14.29 1.88 6.23
C ASP A 182 -14.10 2.78 7.45
N GLY A 183 -13.77 4.06 7.20
CA GLY A 183 -13.61 5.08 8.22
C GLY A 183 -12.22 5.11 8.86
N TYR A 184 -12.10 5.88 9.95
CA TYR A 184 -10.87 5.96 10.73
C TYR A 184 -10.91 4.94 11.86
N ASP A 185 -10.05 3.92 11.78
CA ASP A 185 -9.77 3.03 12.90
C ASP A 185 -8.76 3.68 13.88
N PRO A 186 -9.12 3.88 15.16
CA PRO A 186 -8.18 4.32 16.20
C PRO A 186 -6.96 3.42 16.39
N SER A 187 -7.05 2.11 16.06
CA SER A 187 -5.96 1.15 16.26
C SER A 187 -4.67 1.54 15.52
N VAL A 188 -4.82 2.16 14.34
CA VAL A 188 -3.71 2.68 13.51
C VAL A 188 -2.79 3.59 14.33
N ARG A 189 -3.34 4.37 15.27
CA ARG A 189 -2.53 5.26 16.11
C ARG A 189 -1.66 4.52 17.12
N ASP A 190 -2.12 3.38 17.61
CA ASP A 190 -1.44 2.58 18.63
C ASP A 190 -0.44 1.60 18.01
N PHE A 191 -0.71 1.09 16.80
CA PHE A 191 0.19 0.19 16.06
C PHE A 191 1.22 0.91 15.18
N VAL A 192 0.83 1.96 14.47
CA VAL A 192 1.66 2.57 13.41
C VAL A 192 2.45 3.76 13.93
N SER A 193 1.74 4.76 14.48
CA SER A 193 2.35 6.02 14.87
C SER A 193 1.43 6.82 15.78
N VAL A 194 1.99 7.27 16.91
CA VAL A 194 1.32 8.20 17.85
C VAL A 194 0.82 9.48 17.16
N HIS A 195 1.38 9.82 15.99
CA HIS A 195 1.07 10.99 15.18
C HIS A 195 -0.03 10.77 14.13
N ALA A 196 -0.50 9.53 13.91
CA ALA A 196 -1.59 9.19 13.00
C ALA A 196 -2.95 9.62 13.57
N THR A 197 -3.21 10.93 13.63
CA THR A 197 -4.45 11.49 14.17
C THR A 197 -5.58 11.45 13.14
N LYS A 198 -6.82 11.26 13.60
CA LYS A 198 -8.04 11.30 12.77
C LYS A 198 -8.13 12.49 11.81
N THR A 199 -7.61 13.65 12.21
CA THR A 199 -7.52 14.86 11.37
C THR A 199 -6.56 14.72 10.18
N LYS A 200 -5.44 14.00 10.35
CA LYS A 200 -4.47 13.74 9.28
C LYS A 200 -4.97 12.67 8.33
N TRP A 201 -5.57 11.60 8.86
CA TRP A 201 -6.31 10.62 8.05
C TRP A 201 -7.37 11.30 7.18
N ALA A 202 -8.24 12.13 7.78
CA ALA A 202 -9.30 12.83 7.05
C ALA A 202 -8.77 13.82 6.01
N LEU A 203 -7.66 14.52 6.31
CA LEU A 203 -7.01 15.42 5.36
C LEU A 203 -6.33 14.66 4.22
N SER A 204 -5.66 13.54 4.52
CA SER A 204 -4.98 12.70 3.53
C SER A 204 -5.98 12.06 2.56
N ASN A 205 -7.02 11.43 3.11
CA ASN A 205 -8.12 10.86 2.34
C ASN A 205 -8.87 11.95 1.53
N GLY A 206 -9.14 13.10 2.15
CA GLY A 206 -9.71 14.26 1.46
C GLY A 206 -8.87 14.78 0.29
N SER A 207 -7.55 14.80 0.43
CA SER A 207 -6.63 15.15 -0.65
C SER A 207 -6.64 14.12 -1.79
N ARG A 208 -6.59 12.81 -1.49
CA ARG A 208 -6.76 11.74 -2.49
C ARG A 208 -8.08 11.88 -3.24
N PHE A 209 -9.19 12.11 -2.52
CA PHE A 209 -10.51 12.30 -3.11
C PHE A 209 -10.56 13.51 -4.05
N VAL A 210 -10.01 14.66 -3.64
CA VAL A 210 -9.93 15.86 -4.48
C VAL A 210 -9.09 15.63 -5.73
N GLN A 211 -7.93 14.96 -5.62
CA GLN A 211 -7.10 14.58 -6.76
C GLN A 211 -7.84 13.64 -7.72
N GLY A 212 -8.43 12.56 -7.20
CA GLY A 212 -9.19 11.60 -8.01
C GLY A 212 -10.37 12.25 -8.72
N ALA A 213 -11.14 13.10 -8.02
CA ALA A 213 -12.27 13.83 -8.59
C ALA A 213 -11.83 14.84 -9.68
N LEU A 214 -10.76 15.60 -9.45
CA LEU A 214 -10.18 16.48 -10.48
C LEU A 214 -9.70 15.68 -11.70
N GLY A 215 -9.02 14.55 -11.47
CA GLY A 215 -8.60 13.62 -12.52
C GLY A 215 -9.78 13.12 -13.36
N ILE A 216 -10.89 12.72 -12.74
CA ILE A 216 -12.13 12.31 -13.44
C ILE A 216 -12.72 13.47 -14.24
N VAL A 217 -12.78 14.69 -13.71
CA VAL A 217 -13.31 15.87 -14.42
C VAL A 217 -12.47 16.22 -15.66
N VAL A 218 -11.13 16.24 -15.52
CA VAL A 218 -10.22 16.49 -16.65
C VAL A 218 -10.33 15.37 -17.69
N SER A 219 -10.37 14.12 -17.26
CA SER A 219 -10.58 12.96 -18.14
C SER A 219 -11.90 13.05 -18.91
N PHE A 220 -13.00 13.44 -18.25
CA PHE A 220 -14.30 13.62 -18.89
C PHE A 220 -14.24 14.66 -20.02
N ILE A 221 -13.61 15.81 -19.76
CA ILE A 221 -13.45 16.87 -20.78
C ILE A 221 -12.61 16.38 -21.96
N LEU A 222 -11.47 15.71 -21.70
CA LEU A 222 -10.61 15.11 -22.73
C LEU A 222 -11.36 14.11 -23.60
N VAL A 223 -12.22 13.28 -23.00
CA VAL A 223 -13.04 12.29 -23.73
C VAL A 223 -14.04 12.99 -24.64
N VAL A 224 -14.75 14.00 -24.13
CA VAL A 224 -15.77 14.75 -24.88
C VAL A 224 -15.16 15.60 -26.00
N GLN A 225 -13.94 16.09 -25.82
CA GLN A 225 -13.20 16.88 -26.82
C GLN A 225 -12.53 16.06 -27.93
N SER A 226 -12.37 14.74 -27.73
CA SER A 226 -11.58 13.92 -28.64
C SER A 226 -12.33 13.58 -29.94
N ASP A 227 -11.84 14.12 -31.05
CA ASP A 227 -12.28 13.81 -32.42
C ASP A 227 -11.84 12.40 -32.89
N ALA A 228 -10.72 11.89 -32.37
CA ALA A 228 -10.10 10.63 -32.79
C ALA A 228 -9.64 9.77 -31.62
N VAL A 229 -9.95 8.47 -31.69
CA VAL A 229 -9.64 7.47 -30.65
C VAL A 229 -8.14 7.40 -30.30
N ILE A 230 -7.24 7.77 -31.22
CA ILE A 230 -5.80 7.79 -30.95
C ILE A 230 -5.40 8.93 -29.99
N ASP A 231 -6.00 10.11 -30.14
CA ASP A 231 -5.75 11.27 -29.28
C ASP A 231 -6.28 10.99 -27.87
N LEU A 232 -7.44 10.33 -27.78
CA LEU A 232 -8.00 9.83 -26.53
C LEU A 232 -7.02 8.94 -25.75
N PHE A 233 -6.34 8.00 -26.42
CA PHE A 233 -5.35 7.13 -25.77
C PHE A 233 -4.08 7.90 -25.35
N PHE A 234 -3.61 8.88 -26.12
CA PHE A 234 -2.49 9.73 -25.70
C PHE A 234 -2.82 10.58 -24.47
N ASN A 235 -4.03 11.16 -24.46
CA ASN A 235 -4.53 11.95 -23.34
C ASN A 235 -4.69 11.11 -22.07
N PHE A 236 -5.17 9.87 -22.17
CA PHE A 236 -5.19 8.94 -21.04
C PHE A 236 -3.80 8.49 -20.58
N ALA A 237 -2.85 8.28 -21.49
CA ALA A 237 -1.48 7.95 -21.11
C ALA A 237 -0.81 9.10 -20.32
N ALA A 238 -1.07 10.35 -20.73
CA ALA A 238 -0.60 11.53 -20.00
C ALA A 238 -1.24 11.65 -18.62
N LEU A 239 -2.56 11.46 -18.50
CA LEU A 239 -3.26 11.47 -17.21
C LEU A 239 -2.83 10.34 -16.28
N ALA A 240 -2.69 9.12 -16.80
CA ALA A 240 -2.20 7.97 -16.04
C ALA A 240 -0.79 8.21 -15.49
N PHE A 241 0.08 8.89 -16.25
CA PHE A 241 1.38 9.32 -15.74
C PHE A 241 1.26 10.35 -14.60
N ILE A 242 0.33 11.31 -14.70
CA ILE A 242 0.10 12.33 -13.66
C ILE A 242 -0.42 11.70 -12.36
N SER A 243 -1.32 10.72 -12.44
CA SER A 243 -1.85 9.97 -11.28
C SER A 243 -0.85 9.00 -10.65
N GLU A 244 0.31 8.76 -11.27
CA GLU A 244 1.38 7.93 -10.70
C GLU A 244 2.52 8.77 -10.10
N LEU A 245 2.46 10.11 -10.18
CA LEU A 245 3.53 10.99 -9.69
C LEU A 245 3.78 10.90 -8.19
N ASP A 246 2.76 10.60 -7.39
CA ASP A 246 2.89 10.31 -5.97
C ASP A 246 3.51 8.94 -5.71
N ASN A 247 3.05 7.87 -6.35
CA ASN A 247 3.69 6.55 -6.23
C ASN A 247 5.19 6.62 -6.63
N ILE A 248 5.50 7.32 -7.73
CA ILE A 248 6.88 7.61 -8.17
C ILE A 248 7.61 8.46 -7.12
N GLY A 249 6.96 9.47 -6.54
CA GLY A 249 7.51 10.32 -5.48
C GLY A 249 7.87 9.53 -4.22
N PHE A 250 6.99 8.65 -3.77
CA PHE A 250 7.25 7.73 -2.66
C PHE A 250 8.44 6.81 -2.96
N TRP A 251 8.43 6.16 -4.13
CA TRP A 251 9.49 5.25 -4.57
C TRP A 251 10.88 5.93 -4.67
N LEU A 252 10.93 7.19 -5.11
CA LEU A 252 12.17 7.97 -5.17
C LEU A 252 12.72 8.30 -3.77
N VAL A 253 11.85 8.46 -2.78
CA VAL A 253 12.23 8.72 -1.38
C VAL A 253 12.61 7.42 -0.66
N SER A 254 11.85 6.33 -0.83
CA SER A 254 12.16 5.03 -0.22
C SER A 254 13.46 4.43 -0.77
N GLY A 255 13.72 4.57 -2.07
CA GLY A 255 15.01 4.27 -2.69
C GLY A 255 16.18 5.14 -2.19
N GLY A 256 15.89 6.24 -1.46
CA GLY A 256 16.90 7.17 -0.95
C GLY A 256 17.59 8.03 -2.03
N TYR A 257 17.01 8.09 -3.24
CA TYR A 257 17.47 8.95 -4.32
C TYR A 257 17.26 10.43 -4.00
N ILE A 258 16.12 10.72 -3.36
CA ILE A 258 15.71 12.06 -2.93
C ILE A 258 15.66 12.09 -1.39
N PHE A 259 16.22 13.14 -0.79
CA PHE A 259 16.26 13.40 0.67
C PHE A 259 16.50 12.16 1.56
N ARG A 260 17.75 11.66 1.61
CA ARG A 260 18.18 10.50 2.41
C ARG A 260 17.70 10.45 3.88
N GLY A 261 17.35 11.58 4.49
CA GLY A 261 16.77 11.64 5.84
C GLY A 261 15.36 11.07 5.94
N LEU A 262 14.57 11.15 4.86
CA LEU A 262 13.16 10.73 4.81
C LEU A 262 12.99 9.22 4.60
N ARG A 263 14.04 8.50 4.22
CA ARG A 263 13.99 7.05 3.99
C ARG A 263 13.48 6.27 5.21
N LYS A 264 13.81 6.73 6.43
CA LYS A 264 13.30 6.15 7.67
C LYS A 264 11.79 6.33 7.82
N ASP A 265 11.26 7.47 7.38
CA ASP A 265 9.84 7.76 7.42
C ASP A 265 9.07 6.88 6.42
N THR A 266 9.67 6.52 5.28
CA THR A 266 9.09 5.54 4.33
C THR A 266 9.23 4.10 4.78
N GLU A 267 10.35 3.73 5.43
CA GLU A 267 10.51 2.38 6.03
C GLU A 267 9.40 2.11 7.06
N LEU A 268 8.99 3.13 7.85
CA LEU A 268 7.82 3.07 8.75
C LEU A 268 6.45 2.96 8.05
N VAL A 269 6.34 3.22 6.74
CA VAL A 269 5.11 2.98 5.96
C VAL A 269 5.11 1.54 5.40
N THR A 270 6.27 1.08 4.92
CA THR A 270 6.44 -0.26 4.33
C THR A 270 6.38 -1.40 5.35
N GLU A 271 6.91 -1.21 6.57
CA GLU A 271 6.96 -2.26 7.61
C GLU A 271 5.62 -2.49 8.34
N VAL A 272 4.57 -1.73 7.97
CA VAL A 272 3.28 -1.72 8.66
C VAL A 272 2.28 -2.62 7.95
N GLU A 273 2.26 -3.88 8.40
CA GLU A 273 1.20 -4.83 8.07
C GLU A 273 0.12 -4.73 9.15
N ILE A 274 -1.05 -4.17 8.80
CA ILE A 274 -2.19 -4.03 9.72
C ILE A 274 -2.98 -5.33 9.71
N PRO A 275 -3.15 -6.02 10.86
CA PRO A 275 -4.09 -7.15 10.95
C PRO A 275 -5.53 -6.62 10.86
N HIS A 276 -6.25 -7.05 9.84
CA HIS A 276 -7.68 -6.81 9.62
C HIS A 276 -8.58 -7.77 10.41
#